data_AF-A0A349B5U2-F1
#
_entry.id   AF-A0A349B5U2-F1
#
_cell.length_a   1.000
_cell.length_b   1.000
_cell.length_c   1.000
_cell.angle_alpha   90.00
_cell.angle_beta   90.00
_cell.angle_gamma   90.00
#
_symmetry.space_group_name_H-M   'P 1'
#
loop_
_entity.id
_entity.type
_entity.pdbx_description
1 polymer ?
#
loop_
_entity_poly.entity_id
_entity_poly.type
_entity_poly.pdbx_seq_one_letter_code
_entity_poly.pdbx_strand_id
1 'polypeptide(L)'
;MDLLRLELIGGPGRVETAVGSPAWERGVLGVDVSALAVEGVDHTVVQVLFDDGAPAFDRDLLDAPLVAELRRPSGEVAVRDLFDHDRFRQALRADQESGGRELRGVLVLTGGELPPPYVRLAFLPVDIGGTAGTTLAVVRTDLPELVMAVDDALEREEIDTDEHQALLTTIEQRHPA
;
A
#
# COMPACT_ATOMS: atom_id res chain seq x y z
N MET A 1 -0.66 -12.47 7.41
CA MET A 1 0.66 -12.65 8.08
C MET A 1 1.44 -11.35 8.00
N ASP A 2 2.02 -10.85 9.09
CA ASP A 2 2.81 -9.60 9.06
C ASP A 2 4.18 -9.81 8.40
N LEU A 3 4.49 -8.98 7.41
CA LEU A 3 5.77 -8.92 6.71
C LEU A 3 6.75 -7.98 7.41
N LEU A 4 6.26 -6.83 7.88
CA LEU A 4 7.06 -5.81 8.58
C LEU A 4 6.20 -5.05 9.58
N ARG A 5 6.82 -4.57 10.67
CA ARG A 5 6.20 -3.66 11.63
C ARG A 5 7.11 -2.47 11.90
N LEU A 6 6.50 -1.30 12.08
CA LEU A 6 7.18 -0.05 12.39
C LEU A 6 6.34 0.77 13.37
N GLU A 7 6.92 1.15 14.50
CA GLU A 7 6.32 2.12 15.41
C GLU A 7 6.42 3.54 14.83
N LEU A 8 5.28 4.21 14.70
CA LEU A 8 5.20 5.55 14.12
C LEU A 8 5.21 6.62 15.20
N ILE A 9 6.01 7.66 14.97
CA ILE A 9 6.19 8.79 15.89
C ILE A 9 5.41 10.04 15.48
N GLY A 10 4.56 9.95 14.44
CA GLY A 10 3.80 11.09 13.93
C GLY A 10 4.56 11.94 12.90
N GLY A 11 5.47 11.34 12.15
CA GLY A 11 6.28 12.05 11.15
C GLY A 11 6.95 11.07 10.17
N PRO A 12 7.65 11.59 9.15
CA PRO A 12 8.33 10.75 8.16
C PRO A 12 9.32 9.81 8.81
N GLY A 13 9.42 8.60 8.29
CA GLY A 13 10.24 7.55 8.87
C GLY A 13 10.61 6.49 7.87
N ARG A 14 11.79 5.89 8.06
CA ARG A 14 12.27 4.79 7.23
C ARG A 14 12.85 3.69 8.10
N VAL A 15 12.54 2.45 7.76
CA VAL A 15 13.13 1.26 8.37
C VAL A 15 13.61 0.31 7.30
N GLU A 16 14.86 -0.11 7.45
CA GLU A 16 15.46 -1.15 6.63
C GLU A 16 15.39 -2.49 7.37
N THR A 17 15.16 -3.56 6.63
CA THR A 17 15.17 -4.90 7.21
C THR A 17 16.60 -5.30 7.54
N ALA A 18 16.80 -5.85 8.74
CA ALA A 18 18.09 -6.39 9.11
C ALA A 18 18.43 -7.59 8.22
N VAL A 19 19.66 -7.64 7.71
CA VAL A 19 20.17 -8.77 6.92
C VAL A 19 20.04 -10.07 7.71
N GLY A 20 19.50 -11.11 7.08
CA GLY A 20 19.24 -12.40 7.72
C GLY A 20 18.00 -12.42 8.65
N SER A 21 17.22 -11.34 8.71
CA SER A 21 15.90 -11.38 9.35
C SER A 21 14.88 -12.12 8.47
N PRO A 22 13.80 -12.68 9.04
CA PRO A 22 12.76 -13.35 8.25
C PRO A 22 12.13 -12.46 7.17
N ALA A 23 12.05 -11.14 7.39
CA ALA A 23 11.56 -10.19 6.39
C ALA A 23 12.55 -10.03 5.23
N TRP A 24 13.85 -9.94 5.55
CA TRP A 24 14.93 -9.87 4.56
C TRP A 24 15.07 -11.16 3.75
N GLU A 25 14.91 -12.33 4.38
CA GLU A 25 14.93 -13.63 3.67
C GLU A 25 13.78 -13.76 2.68
N ARG A 26 12.63 -13.14 2.98
CA ARG A 26 11.50 -13.00 2.06
C ARG A 26 11.69 -11.89 1.02
N GLY A 27 12.84 -11.20 1.04
CA GLY A 27 13.21 -10.10 0.16
C GLY A 27 12.40 -8.83 0.36
N VAL A 28 11.87 -8.58 1.57
CA VAL A 28 11.44 -7.23 1.96
C VAL A 28 12.69 -6.46 2.39
N LEU A 29 13.03 -5.35 1.71
CA LEU A 29 14.19 -4.52 2.03
C LEU A 29 13.90 -3.44 3.06
N GLY A 30 12.66 -2.97 3.13
CA GLY A 30 12.30 -1.93 4.08
C GLY A 30 10.99 -1.25 3.75
N VAL A 31 10.66 -0.30 4.63
CA VAL A 31 9.50 0.57 4.51
C VAL A 31 9.91 2.02 4.70
N ASP A 32 9.36 2.89 3.86
CA ASP A 32 9.41 4.34 4.00
C ASP A 32 7.99 4.88 4.23
N VAL A 33 7.86 5.86 5.09
CA VAL A 33 6.61 6.51 5.46
C VAL A 33 6.81 8.01 5.27
N SER A 34 5.93 8.62 4.47
CA SER A 34 6.00 10.04 4.13
C SER A 34 4.60 10.67 4.09
N ALA A 35 4.57 12.00 4.16
CA ALA A 35 3.32 12.76 4.09
C ALA A 35 3.10 13.25 2.66
N LEU A 36 1.85 13.20 2.21
CA LEU A 36 1.47 13.73 0.91
C LEU A 36 0.03 14.23 0.90
N ALA A 37 -0.20 15.40 0.28
CA ALA A 37 -1.55 15.86 -0.04
C ALA A 37 -1.95 15.42 -1.46
N VAL A 38 -3.11 14.78 -1.58
CA VAL A 38 -3.74 14.39 -2.85
C VAL A 38 -5.13 15.01 -2.88
N GLU A 39 -5.44 15.80 -3.91
CA GLU A 39 -6.74 16.47 -4.07
C GLU A 39 -7.20 17.31 -2.84
N GLY A 40 -6.23 17.85 -2.09
CA GLY A 40 -6.51 18.64 -0.88
C GLY A 40 -6.78 17.81 0.38
N VAL A 41 -6.60 16.49 0.30
CA VAL A 41 -6.68 15.55 1.43
C VAL A 41 -5.26 15.09 1.80
N ASP A 42 -4.92 15.22 3.08
CA ASP A 42 -3.64 14.77 3.61
C ASP A 42 -3.64 13.25 3.80
N HIS A 43 -2.61 12.61 3.26
CA HIS A 43 -2.38 11.18 3.31
C HIS A 43 -1.02 10.87 3.93
N THR A 44 -0.97 9.72 4.58
CA THR A 44 0.28 9.06 4.95
C THR A 44 0.58 8.01 3.89
N VAL A 45 1.64 8.23 3.13
CA VAL A 45 2.10 7.33 2.07
C VAL A 45 3.06 6.32 2.67
N VAL A 46 2.77 5.05 2.47
CA VAL A 46 3.63 3.94 2.87
C VAL A 46 4.23 3.31 1.63
N GLN A 47 5.56 3.27 1.57
CA GLN A 47 6.30 2.61 0.50
C GLN A 47 7.00 1.37 1.03
N VAL A 48 6.76 0.21 0.40
CA VAL A 48 7.50 -1.04 0.67
C VAL A 48 8.44 -1.30 -0.50
N LEU A 49 9.68 -1.67 -0.19
CA LEU A 49 10.68 -2.07 -1.17
C LEU A 49 10.97 -3.57 -1.08
N PHE A 50 10.99 -4.24 -2.22
CA PHE A 50 11.36 -5.64 -2.38
C PHE A 50 12.70 -5.79 -3.10
N ASP A 51 13.42 -6.88 -2.84
CA ASP A 51 14.58 -7.35 -3.60
C ASP A 51 14.18 -8.58 -4.40
N ASP A 52 13.69 -8.37 -5.62
CA ASP A 52 13.29 -9.44 -6.53
C ASP A 52 14.48 -10.17 -7.18
N GLY A 53 15.69 -9.67 -6.96
CA GLY A 53 16.96 -10.30 -7.37
C GLY A 53 17.54 -11.26 -6.34
N ALA A 54 17.02 -11.27 -5.11
CA ALA A 54 17.54 -12.13 -4.04
C ALA A 54 17.27 -13.62 -4.34
N PRO A 55 18.25 -14.53 -4.16
CA PRO A 55 18.08 -15.96 -4.45
C PRO A 55 16.96 -16.65 -3.68
N ALA A 56 16.61 -16.13 -2.49
CA ALA A 56 15.56 -16.64 -1.62
C ALA A 56 14.26 -15.83 -1.72
N PHE A 57 14.16 -14.88 -2.65
CA PHE A 57 12.99 -14.04 -2.79
C PHE A 57 11.74 -14.88 -3.06
N ASP A 58 10.72 -14.68 -2.23
CA ASP A 58 9.39 -15.24 -2.46
C ASP A 58 8.74 -14.46 -3.60
N ARG A 59 8.83 -14.99 -4.82
CA ARG A 59 8.26 -14.36 -6.02
C ARG A 59 6.76 -14.14 -5.90
N ASP A 60 6.08 -14.96 -5.12
CA ASP A 60 4.64 -14.82 -4.89
C ASP A 60 4.33 -13.50 -4.14
N LEU A 61 5.31 -12.85 -3.50
CA LEU A 61 5.11 -11.53 -2.87
C LEU A 61 4.93 -10.40 -3.87
N LEU A 62 5.41 -10.53 -5.12
CA LEU A 62 5.15 -9.52 -6.15
C LEU A 62 3.67 -9.52 -6.52
N ASP A 63 3.06 -10.70 -6.53
CA ASP A 63 1.67 -10.89 -6.94
C ASP A 63 0.73 -10.97 -5.73
N ALA A 64 1.24 -11.11 -4.50
CA ALA A 64 0.42 -11.22 -3.30
C ALA A 64 -0.34 -9.91 -3.01
N PRO A 65 -1.59 -10.00 -2.54
CA PRO A 65 -2.29 -8.84 -2.03
C PRO A 65 -1.68 -8.45 -0.68
N LEU A 66 -1.30 -7.18 -0.59
CA LEU A 66 -0.70 -6.61 0.61
C LEU A 66 -1.56 -5.44 1.10
N VAL A 67 -1.64 -5.29 2.41
CA VAL A 67 -2.27 -4.13 3.06
C VAL A 67 -1.29 -3.45 4.00
N ALA A 68 -1.40 -2.13 4.10
CA ALA A 68 -0.86 -1.33 5.17
C ALA A 68 -1.93 -1.16 6.25
N GLU A 69 -1.61 -1.52 7.49
CA GLU A 69 -2.48 -1.35 8.65
C GLU A 69 -1.84 -0.42 9.67
N LEU A 70 -2.57 0.60 10.10
CA LEU A 70 -2.23 1.35 11.31
C LEU A 70 -2.98 0.74 12.48
N ARG A 71 -2.22 0.16 13.40
CA ARG A 71 -2.76 -0.48 14.59
C ARG A 71 -2.53 0.41 15.81
N ARG A 72 -3.59 0.61 16.60
CA ARG A 72 -3.49 1.27 17.91
C ARG A 72 -2.69 0.40 18.88
N PRO A 73 -2.21 0.95 20.00
CA PRO A 73 -1.55 0.15 21.05
C PRO A 73 -2.41 -0.99 21.61
N SER A 74 -3.75 -0.88 21.50
CA SER A 74 -4.70 -1.94 21.84
C SER A 74 -4.65 -3.15 20.89
N GLY A 75 -4.01 -3.02 19.73
CA GLY A 75 -4.02 -3.99 18.63
C GLY A 75 -5.18 -3.79 17.63
N GLU A 76 -6.09 -2.86 17.89
CA GLU A 76 -7.18 -2.49 16.97
C GLU A 76 -6.62 -1.85 15.69
N VAL A 77 -7.10 -2.30 14.53
CA VAL A 77 -6.78 -1.69 13.23
C VAL A 77 -7.61 -0.41 13.08
N ALA A 78 -6.94 0.74 13.11
CA ALA A 78 -7.57 2.06 12.99
C ALA A 78 -7.73 2.50 11.54
N VAL A 79 -6.74 2.17 10.69
CA VAL A 79 -6.77 2.45 9.25
C VAL A 79 -6.16 1.24 8.55
N ARG A 80 -6.76 0.84 7.45
CA ARG A 80 -6.26 -0.23 6.58
C ARG A 80 -6.39 0.24 5.15
N ASP A 81 -5.32 0.14 4.39
CA ASP A 81 -5.34 0.45 2.97
C ASP A 81 -4.54 -0.58 2.18
N LEU A 82 -4.91 -0.77 0.92
CA LEU A 82 -4.27 -1.71 0.03
C LEU A 82 -2.98 -1.13 -0.55
N PHE A 83 -1.99 -1.99 -0.73
CA PHE A 83 -0.86 -1.67 -1.58
C PHE A 83 -1.30 -1.77 -3.03
N ASP A 84 -1.86 -0.67 -3.53
CA ASP A 84 -2.62 -0.68 -4.77
C ASP A 84 -1.69 -0.61 -5.98
N HIS A 85 -1.31 -1.79 -6.48
CA HIS A 85 -0.24 -1.89 -7.46
C HIS A 85 -0.69 -1.80 -8.92
N ASP A 86 -1.96 -2.06 -9.31
CA ASP A 86 -2.41 -1.86 -10.71
C ASP A 86 -3.57 -0.89 -10.88
N ARG A 87 -4.55 -0.80 -9.96
CA ARG A 87 -5.62 0.20 -10.12
C ARG A 87 -5.03 1.61 -10.11
N PHE A 88 -4.15 1.90 -9.14
CA PHE A 88 -3.37 3.14 -9.14
C PHE A 88 -2.53 3.30 -10.41
N ARG A 89 -1.86 2.24 -10.90
CA ARG A 89 -1.06 2.35 -12.14
C ARG A 89 -1.90 2.58 -13.39
N GLN A 90 -3.07 1.96 -13.49
CA GLN A 90 -3.98 2.09 -14.62
C GLN A 90 -4.66 3.46 -14.59
N ALA A 91 -5.12 3.91 -13.42
CA ALA A 91 -5.63 5.26 -13.21
C ALA A 91 -4.55 6.32 -13.49
N LEU A 92 -3.31 6.09 -13.04
CA LEU A 92 -2.18 6.98 -13.31
C LEU A 92 -1.78 7.00 -14.79
N ARG A 93 -1.81 5.85 -15.49
CA ARG A 93 -1.64 5.81 -16.95
C ARG A 93 -2.74 6.60 -17.65
N ALA A 94 -4.00 6.42 -17.25
CA ALA A 94 -5.13 7.14 -17.83
C ALA A 94 -5.08 8.66 -17.56
N ASP A 95 -4.67 9.09 -16.36
CA ASP A 95 -4.43 10.50 -16.00
C ASP A 95 -3.30 11.09 -16.86
N GLN A 96 -2.19 10.37 -17.02
CA GLN A 96 -1.09 10.79 -17.88
C GLN A 96 -1.49 10.91 -19.36
N GLU A 97 -2.22 9.93 -19.88
CA GLU A 97 -2.71 9.91 -21.26
C GLU A 97 -3.74 11.02 -21.54
N SER A 98 -4.53 11.41 -20.53
CA SER A 98 -5.50 12.50 -20.62
C SER A 98 -4.92 13.89 -20.35
N GLY A 99 -3.62 13.99 -20.03
CA GLY A 99 -2.95 15.25 -19.69
C GLY A 99 -3.33 15.80 -18.31
N GLY A 100 -3.92 14.95 -17.47
CA GLY A 100 -4.33 15.26 -16.12
C GLY A 100 -3.16 15.60 -15.18
N ARG A 101 -3.53 16.19 -14.04
CA ARG A 101 -2.58 16.68 -13.02
C ARG A 101 -2.94 16.20 -11.62
N GLU A 102 -4.06 15.49 -11.45
CA GLU A 102 -4.62 15.14 -10.15
C GLU A 102 -3.69 14.20 -9.38
N LEU A 103 -3.10 13.21 -10.06
CA LEU A 103 -2.22 12.22 -9.44
C LEU A 103 -0.74 12.63 -9.39
N ARG A 104 -0.39 13.87 -9.78
CA ARG A 104 1.00 14.36 -9.75
C ARG A 104 1.58 14.54 -8.35
N GLY A 105 0.73 14.67 -7.33
CA GLY A 105 1.17 14.64 -5.93
C GLY A 105 1.76 13.29 -5.54
N VAL A 106 1.22 12.20 -6.07
CA VAL A 106 1.62 10.83 -5.72
C VAL A 106 3.01 10.45 -6.24
N LEU A 107 3.47 11.14 -7.28
CA LEU A 107 4.66 10.82 -8.06
C LEU A 107 5.98 11.42 -7.55
N VAL A 108 6.01 12.04 -6.36
CA VAL A 108 7.14 12.89 -5.96
C VAL A 108 8.46 12.14 -5.67
N LEU A 109 8.48 10.79 -5.70
CA LEU A 109 9.73 10.03 -5.56
C LEU A 109 10.23 9.34 -6.85
N THR A 110 9.49 9.37 -7.97
CA THR A 110 9.88 8.66 -9.22
C THR A 110 9.85 9.51 -10.49
N GLY A 111 9.70 10.84 -10.39
CA GLY A 111 9.83 11.73 -11.55
C GLY A 111 8.76 11.56 -12.64
N GLY A 112 7.60 11.00 -12.30
CA GLY A 112 6.49 10.79 -13.23
C GLY A 112 6.40 9.40 -13.85
N GLU A 113 7.29 8.47 -13.49
CA GLU A 113 7.19 7.07 -13.91
C GLU A 113 6.45 6.22 -12.87
N LEU A 114 5.71 5.21 -13.34
CA LEU A 114 5.06 4.24 -12.44
C LEU A 114 6.11 3.59 -11.53
N PRO A 115 5.80 3.40 -10.22
CA PRO A 115 6.72 2.68 -9.34
C PRO A 115 7.02 1.29 -9.92
N PRO A 116 8.29 0.86 -9.99
CA PRO A 116 8.65 -0.46 -10.50
C PRO A 116 7.98 -1.60 -9.71
N PRO A 117 7.88 -2.84 -10.25
CA PRO A 117 7.25 -3.97 -9.58
C PRO A 117 7.87 -4.41 -8.25
N TYR A 118 9.06 -3.93 -7.89
CA TYR A 118 9.66 -4.15 -6.58
C TYR A 118 9.35 -3.03 -5.58
N VAL A 119 8.55 -2.02 -5.97
CA VAL A 119 8.06 -0.94 -5.10
C VAL A 119 6.53 -1.07 -4.97
N ARG A 120 6.00 -1.02 -3.74
CA ARG A 120 4.56 -0.95 -3.48
C ARG A 120 4.24 0.31 -2.68
N LEU A 121 3.12 0.96 -2.99
CA LEU A 121 2.64 2.15 -2.31
C LEU A 121 1.22 1.91 -1.75
N ALA A 122 0.95 2.43 -0.56
CA ALA A 122 -0.39 2.54 0.03
C ALA A 122 -0.61 3.99 0.52
N PHE A 123 -1.85 4.48 0.48
CA PHE A 123 -2.26 5.85 0.76
C PHE A 123 -3.26 5.86 1.90
N LEU A 124 -2.75 5.85 3.12
CA LEU A 124 -3.60 5.89 4.30
C LEU A 124 -4.24 7.29 4.40
N PRO A 125 -5.57 7.42 4.46
CA PRO A 125 -6.29 8.70 4.51
C PRO A 125 -6.22 9.31 5.91
N VAL A 126 -5.00 9.53 6.39
CA VAL A 126 -4.68 10.09 7.70
C VAL A 126 -3.46 10.98 7.58
N ASP A 127 -3.50 12.14 8.21
CA ASP A 127 -2.33 13.00 8.35
C ASP A 127 -1.21 12.25 9.09
N ILE A 128 0.05 12.50 8.69
CA ILE A 128 1.19 11.80 9.26
C ILE A 128 1.33 12.06 10.75
N GLY A 129 0.97 13.25 11.24
CA GLY A 129 0.95 13.57 12.67
C GLY A 129 -0.08 12.72 13.43
N GLY A 130 -1.20 12.39 12.78
CA GLY A 130 -2.24 11.50 13.30
C GLY A 130 -1.80 10.04 13.50
N THR A 131 -0.64 9.65 12.97
CA THR A 131 -0.10 8.29 13.13
C THR A 131 0.72 8.09 14.40
N ALA A 132 0.97 9.14 15.18
CA ALA A 132 1.80 9.08 16.39
C ALA A 132 1.28 8.03 17.38
N GLY A 133 2.17 7.13 17.83
CA GLY A 133 1.85 6.09 18.80
C GLY A 133 1.06 4.92 18.22
N THR A 134 0.99 4.80 16.89
CA THR A 134 0.45 3.63 16.20
C THR A 134 1.58 2.75 15.66
N THR A 135 1.29 1.47 15.47
CA THR A 135 2.17 0.54 14.77
C THR A 135 1.69 0.41 13.32
N LEU A 136 2.53 0.78 12.36
CA LEU A 136 2.35 0.40 10.97
C LEU A 136 2.71 -1.09 10.81
N ALA A 137 1.81 -1.87 10.25
CA ALA A 137 2.04 -3.25 9.85
C ALA A 137 1.82 -3.41 8.35
N VAL A 138 2.77 -4.04 7.67
CA VAL A 138 2.60 -4.49 6.28
C VAL A 138 2.21 -5.94 6.34
N VAL A 139 1.04 -6.29 5.82
CA VAL A 139 0.44 -7.61 6.01
C VAL A 139 0.18 -8.24 4.65
N ARG A 140 0.61 -9.49 4.49
CA ARG A 140 0.10 -10.36 3.42
C ARG A 140 -1.30 -10.81 3.82
N THR A 141 -2.28 -10.45 3.00
CA THR A 141 -3.69 -10.87 3.15
C THR A 141 -3.98 -11.97 2.12
N ASP A 142 -5.19 -12.53 2.15
CA ASP A 142 -5.65 -13.48 1.14
C ASP A 142 -6.76 -12.86 0.28
N LEU A 143 -7.09 -13.55 -0.81
CA LEU A 143 -8.09 -13.10 -1.76
C LEU A 143 -9.49 -12.92 -1.13
N PRO A 144 -9.99 -13.83 -0.29
CA PRO A 144 -11.24 -13.62 0.44
C PRO A 144 -11.23 -12.39 1.36
N GLU A 145 -10.18 -12.18 2.16
CA GLU A 145 -10.05 -11.01 3.03
C GLU A 145 -10.02 -9.71 2.22
N LEU A 146 -9.41 -9.75 1.03
CA LEU A 146 -9.35 -8.62 0.11
C LEU A 146 -10.72 -8.26 -0.47
N VAL A 147 -11.48 -9.25 -0.93
CA VAL A 147 -12.86 -9.07 -1.43
C VAL A 147 -13.75 -8.53 -0.31
N MET A 148 -13.67 -9.12 0.89
CA MET A 148 -14.41 -8.64 2.06
C MET A 148 -14.08 -7.18 2.41
N ALA A 149 -12.80 -6.78 2.33
CA ALA A 149 -12.41 -5.39 2.60
C ALA A 149 -12.99 -4.40 1.58
N VAL A 150 -13.09 -4.81 0.31
CA VAL A 150 -13.73 -4.01 -0.75
C VAL A 150 -15.24 -3.92 -0.54
N ASP A 151 -15.89 -5.02 -0.14
CA ASP A 151 -17.31 -5.04 0.20
C ASP A 151 -17.61 -4.11 1.40
N ASP A 152 -16.81 -4.23 2.47
CA ASP A 152 -16.87 -3.39 3.66
C ASP A 152 -16.72 -1.89 3.34
N ALA A 153 -15.82 -1.54 2.40
CA ALA A 153 -15.60 -0.15 1.99
C ALA A 153 -16.82 0.44 1.26
N LEU A 154 -17.50 -0.38 0.44
CA LEU A 154 -18.78 0.01 -0.19
C LEU A 154 -19.87 0.19 0.88
N GLU A 155 -19.96 -0.71 1.86
CA GLU A 155 -20.92 -0.59 2.97
C GLU A 155 -20.71 0.67 3.82
N ARG A 156 -19.47 1.13 3.95
CA ARG A 156 -19.10 2.37 4.66
C ARG A 156 -19.23 3.64 3.80
N GLU A 157 -19.64 3.51 2.55
CA GLU A 157 -19.72 4.61 1.57
C GLU A 157 -18.35 5.30 1.33
N GLU A 158 -17.25 4.57 1.53
CA GLU A 158 -15.88 5.04 1.28
C GLU A 158 -15.51 4.96 -0.20
N ILE A 159 -16.16 4.07 -0.94
CA ILE A 159 -16.07 3.90 -2.39
C ILE A 159 -17.48 3.81 -2.99
N ASP A 160 -17.64 4.18 -4.26
CA ASP A 160 -18.91 4.01 -4.97
C ASP A 160 -19.06 2.62 -5.63
N THR A 161 -20.21 2.38 -6.26
CA THR A 161 -20.52 1.07 -6.89
C THR A 161 -19.63 0.78 -8.10
N ASP A 162 -19.24 1.80 -8.86
CA ASP A 162 -18.40 1.65 -10.04
C ASP A 162 -16.95 1.34 -9.61
N GLU A 163 -16.48 2.00 -8.55
CA GLU A 163 -15.20 1.74 -7.91
C GLU A 163 -15.11 0.35 -7.30
N HIS A 164 -16.18 -0.09 -6.62
CA HIS A 164 -16.31 -1.44 -6.07
C HIS A 164 -16.19 -2.51 -7.18
N GLN A 165 -16.93 -2.37 -8.28
CA GLN A 165 -16.86 -3.31 -9.41
C GLN A 165 -15.48 -3.32 -10.08
N ALA A 166 -14.85 -2.15 -10.22
CA ALA A 166 -13.51 -2.04 -10.77
C ALA A 166 -12.46 -2.73 -9.87
N LEU A 167 -12.58 -2.59 -8.56
CA LEU A 167 -11.70 -3.26 -7.59
C LEU A 167 -11.87 -4.78 -7.64
N LEU A 168 -13.10 -5.30 -7.56
CA LEU A 168 -13.35 -6.73 -7.63
C LEU A 168 -12.86 -7.35 -8.95
N THR A 169 -13.10 -6.68 -10.08
CA THR A 169 -12.60 -7.13 -11.39
C THR A 169 -11.07 -7.17 -11.43
N THR A 170 -10.41 -6.16 -10.86
CA THR A 170 -8.94 -6.10 -10.79
C THR A 170 -8.38 -7.23 -9.93
N ILE A 171 -9.06 -7.51 -8.82
CA ILE A 171 -8.74 -8.59 -7.90
C ILE A 171 -8.84 -9.95 -8.62
N GLU A 172 -9.95 -10.22 -9.31
CA GLU A 172 -10.18 -11.46 -10.06
C GLU A 172 -9.17 -11.66 -11.21
N GLN A 173 -8.87 -10.60 -11.97
CA GLN A 173 -7.92 -10.68 -13.09
C GLN A 173 -6.48 -11.02 -12.64
N ARG A 174 -6.12 -10.62 -11.42
CA ARG A 174 -4.78 -10.82 -10.85
C ARG A 174 -4.65 -12.13 -10.08
N HIS A 175 -5.75 -12.64 -9.56
CA HIS A 175 -5.80 -13.88 -8.81
C HIS A 175 -6.78 -14.85 -9.49
N PRO A 176 -6.50 -15.30 -10.73
CA PRO A 176 -7.33 -16.28 -11.39
C PRO A 176 -7.33 -17.59 -10.60
N ALA A 177 -8.50 -18.22 -10.51
CA ALA A 177 -8.74 -19.47 -9.79
C ALA A 177 -7.97 -20.67 -10.37
#